data_AF-A0AAV6H6F0-F1
#
_entry.id   AF-A0AAV6H6F0-F1
#
_cell.length_a   1.000
_cell.length_b   1.000
_cell.length_c   1.000
_cell.angle_alpha   90.00
_cell.angle_beta   90.00
_cell.angle_gamma   90.00
#
_symmetry.space_group_name_H-M   'P 1'
#
loop_
_entity.id
_entity.type
_entity.pdbx_description
1 polymer ?
#
loop_
_entity_poly.entity_id
_entity_poly.type
_entity_poly.pdbx_seq_one_letter_code
_entity_poly.pdbx_strand_id
1 'polypeptide(L)'
;MVLLIPRRPYSVPSPLSLWHIDGNHKLVRWRIIIHGGIDGYSRKIMYMQANTDNKATTVFQCFMTAVNTFGLPLRVRSDKGGENVDVARYMLQHPLRGPDRSSMITGRSVHNQLNWLAVRDLWFSVLSNYYTAFAIWRTLDTWTQTMITFFVFNL
;
A
#
# COMPACT_ATOMS: atom_id res chain seq x y z
N MET A 1 28.80 4.54 -3.18
CA MET A 1 28.46 5.97 -3.09
C MET A 1 26.95 6.10 -2.97
N VAL A 2 26.42 6.31 -1.77
CA VAL A 2 24.97 6.51 -1.56
C VAL A 2 24.69 7.98 -1.84
N LEU A 3 23.99 8.28 -2.93
CA LEU A 3 23.54 9.65 -3.21
C LEU A 3 22.49 10.04 -2.17
N LEU A 4 22.89 10.85 -1.19
CA LEU A 4 21.99 11.61 -0.33
C LEU A 4 21.29 12.66 -1.19
N ILE A 5 20.14 12.32 -1.77
CA ILE A 5 19.30 13.29 -2.48
C ILE A 5 18.75 14.26 -1.42
N PRO A 6 19.06 15.58 -1.50
CA PRO A 6 18.52 16.55 -0.56
C PRO A 6 16.98 16.55 -0.64
N ARG A 7 16.34 16.38 0.51
CA ARG A 7 14.88 16.29 0.61
C ARG A 7 14.29 17.62 0.13
N ARG A 8 13.47 17.61 -0.93
CA ARG A 8 12.63 18.76 -1.25
C ARG A 8 11.61 18.94 -0.12
N PRO A 9 11.40 20.16 0.39
CA PRO A 9 10.35 20.41 1.37
C PRO A 9 9.01 20.00 0.76
N TYR A 10 8.42 18.96 1.34
CA TYR A 10 7.10 18.51 0.97
C TYR A 10 6.11 19.12 1.96
N SER A 11 5.24 20.00 1.44
CA SER A 11 4.18 20.63 2.21
C SER A 11 2.84 20.43 1.51
N VAL A 12 1.83 20.17 2.31
CA VAL A 12 0.42 20.01 1.92
C VAL A 12 -0.37 21.00 2.78
N PRO A 13 -1.40 21.67 2.27
CA PRO A 13 -1.97 22.84 2.95
C PRO A 13 -2.75 22.53 4.23
N SER A 14 -3.35 21.34 4.34
CA SER A 14 -4.19 20.98 5.50
C SER A 14 -4.46 19.47 5.59
N PRO A 15 -4.93 18.94 6.74
CA PRO A 15 -5.46 17.58 6.83
C PRO A 15 -6.56 17.34 5.78
N LEU A 16 -6.66 16.10 5.29
CA LEU A 16 -7.61 15.69 4.25
C LEU A 16 -7.44 16.38 2.89
N SER A 17 -6.46 17.28 2.72
CA SER A 17 -6.30 17.95 1.41
C SER A 17 -5.68 17.04 0.34
N LEU A 18 -4.83 16.09 0.73
CA LEU A 18 -4.23 15.14 -0.19
C LEU A 18 -3.93 13.82 0.52
N TRP A 19 -4.58 12.75 0.09
CA TRP A 19 -4.20 11.39 0.47
C TRP A 19 -3.27 10.79 -0.58
N HIS A 20 -2.30 10.01 -0.14
CA HIS A 20 -1.49 9.17 -1.02
C HIS A 20 -1.91 7.73 -0.78
N ILE A 21 -2.17 6.98 -1.85
CA ILE A 21 -2.51 5.56 -1.80
C ILE A 21 -1.47 4.76 -2.58
N ASP A 22 -1.13 3.57 -2.09
CA ASP A 22 -0.16 2.67 -2.70
C ASP A 22 -0.40 1.22 -2.28
N GLY A 23 0.03 0.29 -3.14
CA GLY A 23 0.00 -1.15 -2.89
C GLY A 23 1.42 -1.69 -2.66
N ASN A 24 1.64 -2.39 -1.55
CA ASN A 24 2.92 -3.02 -1.24
C ASN A 24 2.91 -4.51 -1.62
N HIS A 25 3.77 -4.87 -2.58
CA HIS A 25 3.83 -6.21 -3.15
C HIS A 25 4.97 -7.08 -2.58
N LYS A 26 5.64 -6.67 -1.50
CA LYS A 26 6.78 -7.44 -0.95
C LYS A 26 6.42 -8.85 -0.49
N LEU A 27 5.16 -9.08 -0.10
CA LEU A 27 4.66 -10.39 0.33
C LEU A 27 3.85 -11.11 -0.76
N VAL A 28 3.92 -10.65 -2.02
CA VAL A 28 3.14 -11.23 -3.12
C VAL A 28 3.42 -12.72 -3.35
N ARG A 29 4.62 -13.19 -2.97
CA ARG A 29 5.00 -14.62 -3.00
C ARG A 29 4.06 -15.50 -2.17
N TRP A 30 3.52 -14.96 -1.09
CA TRP A 30 2.55 -15.64 -0.22
C TRP A 30 1.10 -15.21 -0.49
N ARG A 31 0.85 -14.60 -1.66
CA ARG A 31 -0.45 -14.03 -2.05
C ARG A 31 -0.97 -13.01 -1.03
N ILE A 32 -0.07 -12.19 -0.49
CA ILE A 32 -0.43 -11.09 0.40
C ILE A 32 0.05 -9.79 -0.25
N ILE A 33 -0.89 -8.86 -0.42
CA ILE A 33 -0.66 -7.50 -0.89
C ILE A 33 -1.19 -6.58 0.19
N ILE A 34 -0.41 -5.57 0.58
CA ILE A 34 -0.86 -4.63 1.60
C ILE A 34 -1.20 -3.30 0.95
N HIS A 35 -2.47 -2.92 1.03
CA HIS A 35 -2.99 -1.66 0.54
C HIS A 35 -2.91 -0.62 1.64
N GLY A 36 -2.35 0.55 1.34
CA GLY A 36 -2.24 1.62 2.33
C GLY A 36 -2.62 2.98 1.79
N GLY A 37 -3.16 3.81 2.68
CA GLY A 37 -3.46 5.21 2.42
C GLY A 37 -2.96 6.09 3.56
N ILE A 38 -2.34 7.22 3.22
CA ILE A 38 -1.74 8.15 4.18
C ILE A 38 -2.21 9.58 3.91
N ASP A 39 -2.44 10.34 4.97
CA ASP A 39 -2.69 11.76 4.85
C ASP A 39 -1.37 12.53 4.63
N GLY A 40 -1.33 13.31 3.55
CA GLY A 40 -0.12 14.00 3.11
C GLY A 40 0.31 15.16 4.01
N TYR A 41 -0.58 15.68 4.85
CA TYR A 41 -0.29 16.75 5.82
C TYR A 41 0.21 16.17 7.15
N SER A 42 -0.64 15.38 7.81
CA SER A 42 -0.40 14.85 9.16
C SER A 42 0.47 13.62 9.20
N ARG A 43 0.70 12.94 8.06
CA ARG A 43 1.37 11.63 7.96
C ARG A 43 0.61 10.49 8.65
N LYS A 44 -0.63 10.73 9.07
CA LYS A 44 -1.49 9.72 9.66
C LYS A 44 -1.81 8.64 8.63
N ILE A 45 -1.76 7.37 9.07
CA ILE A 45 -2.21 6.22 8.27
C ILE A 45 -3.74 6.23 8.32
N MET A 46 -4.35 6.35 7.14
CA MET A 46 -5.80 6.38 6.97
C MET A 46 -6.35 4.96 6.83
N TYR A 47 -5.58 4.07 6.20
CA TYR A 47 -5.82 2.63 6.24
C TYR A 47 -4.52 1.87 5.92
N MET A 48 -4.47 0.63 6.40
CA MET A 48 -3.47 -0.36 6.03
C MET A 48 -4.15 -1.73 6.13
N GLN A 49 -4.37 -2.38 4.99
CA GLN A 49 -5.10 -3.66 4.93
C GLN A 49 -4.33 -4.67 4.09
N ALA A 50 -4.19 -5.88 4.61
CA ALA A 50 -3.60 -7.00 3.90
C ALA A 50 -4.70 -7.80 3.20
N ASN A 51 -4.56 -7.98 1.89
CA ASN A 51 -5.52 -8.67 1.05
C ASN A 51 -4.82 -9.68 0.15
N THR A 52 -5.60 -10.62 -0.40
CA THR A 52 -5.08 -11.70 -1.26
C THR A 52 -5.05 -11.35 -2.74
N ASP A 53 -5.56 -10.16 -3.11
CA ASP A 53 -5.60 -9.67 -4.48
C ASP A 53 -5.33 -8.16 -4.57
N ASN A 54 -5.11 -7.71 -5.81
CA ASN A 54 -4.90 -6.31 -6.18
C ASN A 54 -6.08 -5.78 -7.03
N LYS A 55 -7.31 -6.25 -6.77
CA LYS A 55 -8.46 -5.83 -7.58
C LYS A 55 -8.84 -4.39 -7.24
N ALA A 56 -9.32 -3.67 -8.26
CA ALA A 56 -9.79 -2.30 -8.08
C ALA A 56 -10.91 -2.18 -7.03
N THR A 57 -11.79 -3.18 -6.98
CA THR A 57 -12.86 -3.29 -5.98
C THR A 57 -12.31 -3.39 -4.55
N THR A 58 -11.24 -4.14 -4.35
CA THR A 58 -10.60 -4.36 -3.05
C THR A 58 -9.95 -3.08 -2.56
N VAL A 59 -9.15 -2.42 -3.41
CA VAL A 59 -8.53 -1.12 -3.11
C VAL A 59 -9.60 -0.07 -2.80
N PHE A 60 -10.68 -0.04 -3.59
CA PHE A 60 -11.79 0.87 -3.38
C PHE A 60 -12.51 0.64 -2.05
N GLN A 61 -12.75 -0.62 -1.66
CA GLN A 61 -13.32 -0.93 -0.35
C GLN A 61 -12.43 -0.44 0.79
N CYS A 62 -11.12 -0.70 0.73
CA CYS A 62 -10.16 -0.19 1.72
C CYS A 62 -10.24 1.33 1.85
N PHE A 63 -10.28 2.03 0.71
CA PHE A 63 -10.40 3.48 0.64
C PHE A 63 -11.72 3.98 1.24
N MET A 64 -12.85 3.36 0.90
CA MET A 64 -14.17 3.76 1.40
C MET A 64 -14.32 3.53 2.90
N THR A 65 -13.77 2.44 3.44
CA THR A 65 -13.70 2.24 4.89
C THR A 65 -13.00 3.43 5.57
N ALA A 66 -11.86 3.87 5.04
CA ALA A 66 -11.14 5.01 5.58
C ALA A 66 -11.91 6.34 5.42
N VAL A 67 -12.56 6.56 4.28
CA VAL A 67 -13.41 7.74 4.05
C VAL A 67 -14.56 7.80 5.04
N ASN A 68 -15.19 6.66 5.35
CA ASN A 68 -16.27 6.60 6.34
C ASN A 68 -15.78 6.90 7.76
N THR A 69 -14.53 6.59 8.08
CA THR A 69 -13.94 6.86 9.41
C THR A 69 -13.38 8.26 9.55
N PHE A 70 -12.70 8.78 8.52
CA PHE A 70 -11.89 10.00 8.62
C PHE A 70 -12.39 11.17 7.76
N GLY A 71 -13.38 10.92 6.90
CA GLY A 71 -13.88 11.89 5.94
C GLY A 71 -13.21 11.79 4.56
N LEU A 72 -13.89 12.39 3.57
CA LEU A 72 -13.48 12.36 2.17
C LEU A 72 -12.30 13.32 1.92
N PRO A 73 -11.15 12.87 1.39
CA PRO A 73 -10.06 13.77 1.04
C PRO A 73 -10.42 14.68 -0.13
N LEU A 74 -9.82 15.87 -0.24
CA LEU A 74 -10.00 16.77 -1.40
C LEU A 74 -9.37 16.19 -2.67
N ARG A 75 -8.24 15.51 -2.52
CA ARG A 75 -7.48 14.91 -3.63
C ARG A 75 -6.89 13.58 -3.18
N VAL A 76 -6.78 12.65 -4.13
CA VAL A 76 -6.06 11.40 -3.96
C VAL A 76 -4.92 11.36 -4.97
N ARG A 77 -3.75 10.91 -4.55
CA ARG A 77 -2.62 10.62 -5.43
C ARG A 77 -2.32 9.13 -5.40
N SER A 78 -2.22 8.54 -6.58
CA SER A 78 -1.78 7.16 -6.80
C SER A 78 -0.79 7.09 -7.95
N ASP A 79 -0.25 5.91 -8.19
CA ASP A 79 0.40 5.61 -9.45
C ASP A 79 -0.64 5.38 -10.57
N LYS A 80 -0.19 4.93 -11.75
CA LYS A 80 -1.06 4.61 -12.89
C LYS A 80 -1.57 3.16 -12.88
N GLY A 81 -1.60 2.50 -11.73
CA GLY A 81 -2.05 1.12 -11.59
C GLY A 81 -3.54 0.93 -11.85
N GLY A 82 -3.90 -0.21 -12.44
CA GLY A 82 -5.28 -0.58 -12.74
C GLY A 82 -6.13 -0.80 -11.48
N GLU A 83 -5.48 -1.16 -10.38
CA GLU A 83 -6.10 -1.30 -9.06
C GLU A 83 -6.65 0.02 -8.50
N ASN A 84 -6.16 1.16 -8.97
CA ASN A 84 -6.59 2.47 -8.48
C ASN A 84 -7.78 3.05 -9.29
N VAL A 85 -8.24 2.35 -10.33
CA VAL A 85 -9.26 2.85 -11.27
C VAL A 85 -10.60 3.14 -10.59
N ASP A 86 -11.04 2.30 -9.65
CA ASP A 86 -12.33 2.51 -8.98
C ASP A 86 -12.28 3.71 -8.03
N VAL A 87 -11.16 3.91 -7.32
CA VAL A 87 -10.92 5.11 -6.50
C VAL A 87 -10.88 6.36 -7.39
N ALA A 88 -10.17 6.29 -8.52
CA ALA A 88 -10.11 7.39 -9.47
C ALA A 88 -11.50 7.75 -10.00
N ARG A 89 -12.28 6.75 -10.43
CA ARG A 89 -13.65 6.93 -10.92
C ARG A 89 -14.52 7.57 -9.85
N TYR A 90 -14.48 7.07 -8.63
CA TYR A 90 -15.21 7.63 -7.50
C TYR A 90 -14.84 9.09 -7.26
N MET A 91 -13.56 9.43 -7.12
CA MET A 91 -13.11 10.80 -6.84
C MET A 91 -13.47 11.78 -7.97
N LEU A 92 -13.41 11.34 -9.23
CA LEU A 92 -13.73 12.17 -10.39
C LEU A 92 -15.24 12.34 -10.60
N GLN A 93 -16.06 11.37 -10.21
CA GLN A 93 -17.52 11.43 -10.36
C GLN A 93 -18.25 11.95 -9.11
N HIS A 94 -17.55 12.05 -7.97
CA HIS A 94 -18.18 12.42 -6.71
C HIS A 94 -18.67 13.90 -6.73
N PRO A 95 -19.92 14.18 -6.31
CA PRO A 95 -20.52 15.52 -6.39
C PRO A 95 -19.69 16.63 -5.71
N LEU A 96 -19.04 16.30 -4.58
CA LEU A 96 -18.21 17.24 -3.81
C LEU A 96 -16.76 17.40 -4.33
N ARG A 97 -16.37 16.68 -5.39
CA ARG A 97 -14.97 16.61 -5.87
C ARG A 97 -14.91 16.94 -7.35
N GLY A 98 -15.34 16.03 -8.21
CA GLY A 98 -15.42 16.25 -9.65
C GLY A 98 -14.05 16.25 -10.37
N PRO A 99 -14.04 16.24 -11.71
CA PRO A 99 -12.81 16.22 -12.50
C PRO A 99 -12.07 17.56 -12.47
N ASP A 100 -12.79 18.68 -12.36
CA ASP A 100 -12.24 20.04 -12.51
C ASP A 100 -11.36 20.49 -11.33
N ARG A 101 -11.28 19.69 -10.26
CA ARG A 101 -10.54 20.03 -9.03
C ARG A 101 -9.22 19.31 -8.87
N SER A 102 -8.78 18.57 -9.89
CA SER A 102 -7.64 17.65 -9.78
C SER A 102 -7.81 16.68 -8.60
N SER A 103 -9.02 16.16 -8.44
CA SER A 103 -9.39 15.28 -7.32
C SER A 103 -8.71 13.91 -7.38
N MET A 104 -8.20 13.52 -8.54
CA MET A 104 -7.31 12.38 -8.71
C MET A 104 -6.02 12.83 -9.40
N ILE A 105 -4.88 12.50 -8.81
CA ILE A 105 -3.55 12.79 -9.36
C ILE A 105 -2.85 11.46 -9.62
N THR A 106 -2.57 11.15 -10.89
CA THR A 106 -1.78 9.97 -11.25
C THR A 106 -0.38 10.38 -11.66
N GLY A 107 0.63 9.70 -11.11
CA GLY A 107 2.04 10.00 -11.39
C GLY A 107 2.86 8.74 -11.60
N ARG A 108 4.08 8.90 -12.12
CA ARG A 108 5.06 7.79 -12.08
C ARG A 108 5.40 7.50 -10.61
N SER A 109 5.49 6.22 -10.22
CA SER A 109 5.81 5.78 -8.85
C SER A 109 7.01 6.54 -8.22
N VAL A 110 8.02 6.89 -9.04
CA VAL A 110 9.20 7.68 -8.63
C VAL A 110 8.87 9.08 -8.05
N HIS A 111 7.78 9.70 -8.51
CA HIS A 111 7.30 10.99 -7.97
C HIS A 111 6.39 10.82 -6.75
N ASN A 112 5.87 9.61 -6.53
CA ASN A 112 5.12 9.25 -5.32
C ASN A 112 6.09 9.04 -4.14
N GLN A 113 7.30 8.53 -4.41
CA GLN A 113 8.30 8.12 -3.41
C GLN A 113 8.69 9.18 -2.35
N LEU A 114 8.64 10.47 -2.66
CA LEU A 114 9.09 11.53 -1.73
C LEU A 114 8.26 11.58 -0.44
N ASN A 115 7.02 11.12 -0.49
CA ASN A 115 6.08 11.25 0.62
C ASN A 115 5.88 9.99 1.45
N TRP A 116 6.24 8.86 0.86
CA TRP A 116 6.14 7.55 1.47
C TRP A 116 7.26 7.28 2.47
N LEU A 117 8.34 8.06 2.53
CA LEU A 117 9.52 7.72 3.34
C LEU A 117 9.23 7.44 4.84
N ALA A 118 8.34 8.21 5.48
CA ALA A 118 7.98 7.96 6.89
C ALA A 118 7.19 6.65 7.05
N VAL A 119 6.29 6.34 6.12
CA VAL A 119 5.52 5.08 6.14
C VAL A 119 6.35 3.95 5.56
N ARG A 120 7.34 4.23 4.72
CA ARG A 120 8.30 3.28 4.16
C ARG A 120 9.09 2.64 5.28
N ASP A 121 9.57 3.40 6.25
CA ASP A 121 10.36 2.80 7.33
C ASP A 121 9.47 1.89 8.21
N LEU A 122 8.20 2.27 8.45
CA LEU A 122 7.20 1.40 9.07
C LEU A 122 6.92 0.14 8.22
N TRP A 123 6.66 0.31 6.92
CA TRP A 123 6.47 -0.77 5.95
C TRP A 123 7.66 -1.71 5.96
N PHE A 124 8.89 -1.20 5.89
CA PHE A 124 10.09 -2.02 5.85
C PHE A 124 10.28 -2.79 7.14
N SER A 125 10.12 -2.16 8.31
CA SER A 125 10.30 -2.81 9.61
C SER A 125 9.26 -3.92 9.85
N VAL A 126 7.99 -3.64 9.57
CA VAL A 126 6.91 -4.62 9.79
C VAL A 126 6.99 -5.74 8.74
N LEU A 127 7.14 -5.39 7.46
CA LEU A 127 7.19 -6.38 6.38
C LEU A 127 8.44 -7.25 6.43
N SER A 128 9.59 -6.77 6.90
CA SER A 128 10.79 -7.60 7.01
C SER A 128 10.59 -8.73 8.01
N ASN A 129 9.90 -8.46 9.13
CA ASN A 129 9.58 -9.46 10.14
C ASN A 129 8.66 -10.54 9.57
N TYR A 130 7.58 -10.15 8.88
CA TYR A 130 6.67 -11.11 8.23
C TYR A 130 7.34 -11.90 7.11
N TYR A 131 8.15 -11.23 6.28
CA TYR A 131 8.90 -11.91 5.22
C TYR A 131 9.83 -12.98 5.80
N THR A 132 10.53 -12.65 6.88
CA THR A 132 11.45 -13.57 7.55
C THR A 132 10.70 -14.73 8.18
N ALA A 133 9.61 -14.46 8.91
CA ALA A 133 8.78 -15.49 9.53
C ALA A 133 8.21 -16.46 8.49
N PHE A 134 7.65 -15.96 7.39
CA PHE A 134 7.11 -16.81 6.33
C PHE A 134 8.19 -17.58 5.56
N ALA A 135 9.40 -17.04 5.44
CA ALA A 135 10.53 -17.75 4.86
C ALA A 135 10.97 -18.92 5.76
N ILE A 136 11.07 -18.71 7.07
CA ILE A 136 11.40 -19.75 8.05
C ILE A 136 10.31 -20.83 8.09
N TRP A 137 9.04 -20.42 8.11
CA TRP A 137 7.94 -21.38 8.12
C TRP A 137 7.97 -22.29 6.87
N ARG A 138 8.23 -21.70 5.70
CA ARG A 138 8.38 -22.47 4.45
C ARG A 138 9.54 -23.46 4.50
N THR A 139 10.68 -23.11 5.11
CA THR A 139 11.80 -24.05 5.22
C THR A 139 11.48 -25.18 6.20
N LEU A 140 10.85 -24.88 7.34
CA LEU A 140 10.43 -25.90 8.30
C LEU A 140 9.44 -26.89 7.68
N ASP A 141 8.45 -26.42 6.91
CA ASP A 141 7.51 -27.29 6.19
C ASP A 141 8.22 -28.20 5.17
N THR A 142 9.22 -27.68 4.45
CA THR A 142 10.00 -28.53 3.54
C THR A 142 10.83 -29.57 4.28
N TRP A 143 11.39 -29.22 5.44
CA TRP A 143 12.16 -30.17 6.26
C TRP A 143 11.27 -31.25 6.88
N THR A 144 10.09 -30.89 7.39
CA THR A 144 9.14 -31.87 7.92
C THR A 144 8.66 -32.83 6.84
N GLN A 145 8.30 -32.32 5.66
CA GLN A 145 7.93 -33.18 4.52
C GLN A 145 9.07 -34.08 4.05
N THR A 146 10.30 -33.56 3.99
CA THR A 146 11.48 -34.35 3.60
C THR A 146 11.79 -35.43 4.64
N MET A 147 11.72 -35.11 5.93
CA MET A 147 11.90 -36.07 7.03
C MET A 147 10.81 -37.13 7.00
N ILE A 148 9.53 -36.76 6.86
CA ILE A 148 8.42 -37.71 6.76
C ILE A 148 8.62 -38.63 5.55
N THR A 149 8.99 -38.08 4.39
CA THR A 149 9.25 -38.88 3.19
C THR A 149 10.44 -39.82 3.42
N PHE A 150 11.52 -39.35 4.04
CA PHE A 150 12.67 -40.19 4.38
C PHE A 150 12.30 -41.33 5.33
N PHE A 151 11.50 -41.08 6.37
CA PHE A 151 11.08 -42.13 7.32
C PHE A 151 10.00 -43.07 6.75
N VAL A 152 9.10 -42.61 5.88
CA VAL A 152 8.04 -43.42 5.27
C VAL A 152 8.56 -44.32 4.14
N PHE A 153 9.62 -43.91 3.42
CA PHE A 153 10.19 -44.69 2.32
C PHE A 153 11.45 -45.50 2.71
N ASN A 154 11.96 -45.38 3.94
CA ASN A 154 13.07 -46.20 4.48
C ASN A 154 12.64 -47.11 5.65
N LEU A 155 11.33 -47.32 5.84
CA LEU A 155 10.73 -48.36 6.69
C LEU A 155 9.91 -49.30 5.79
#